data_AF-A0A7U6Y4C5-F1
#
_entry.id   AF-A0A7U6Y4C5-F1
#
_cell.length_a   1.000
_cell.length_b   1.000
_cell.length_c   1.000
_cell.angle_alpha   90.00
_cell.angle_beta   90.00
_cell.angle_gamma   90.00
#
_symmetry.space_group_name_H-M   'P 1'
#
loop_
_entity.id
_entity.type
_entity.pdbx_description
1 polymer ?
#
loop_
_entity_poly.entity_id
_entity_poly.type
_entity_poly.pdbx_seq_one_letter_code
_entity_poly.pdbx_strand_id
1 'polypeptide(L)' 'MTNALSPNRMTAAERLDEVAEILATGVMRLVARKSSTKQAGSGESSLDFVPSQSGHANTLMNMGERA' A
#
# COMPACT_ATOMS: atom_id res chain seq x y z
N MET A 1 6.57 0.88 15.68
CA MET A 1 5.77 1.66 14.71
C MET A 1 5.36 2.95 15.39
N THR A 2 6.04 4.05 15.06
CA THR A 2 5.75 5.37 15.64
C THR A 2 4.45 5.86 15.00
N ASN A 3 3.43 6.13 15.81
CA ASN A 3 2.24 6.78 15.30
C ASN A 3 2.64 8.21 14.92
N ALA A 4 2.52 8.56 13.64
CA ALA A 4 2.84 9.90 13.17
C ALA A 4 1.97 10.92 13.92
N LEU A 5 2.60 11.96 14.48
CA LEU A 5 1.86 13.09 15.04
C LEU A 5 1.02 13.70 13.92
N SER A 6 -0.20 14.17 14.26
CA SER A 6 -1.01 14.92 13.29
C SER A 6 -0.16 16.06 12.71
N PRO A 7 -0.12 16.27 11.38
CA PRO A 7 0.72 17.32 10.76
C PRO A 7 0.43 18.73 11.27
N ASN A 8 -0.75 18.95 11.85
CA ASN A 8 -1.13 20.22 12.49
C ASN A 8 -0.44 20.46 13.84
N ARG A 9 0.23 19.45 14.40
CA ARG A 9 0.99 19.51 15.66
C ARG A 9 2.50 19.55 15.43
N MET A 10 2.94 19.51 14.17
CA MET A 10 4.34 19.56 13.79
C MET A 10 4.71 20.99 13.41
N THR A 11 5.93 21.39 13.76
CA THR A 11 6.56 22.58 13.19
C THR A 11 6.76 22.41 11.69
N ALA A 12 6.97 23.52 10.97
CA ALA A 12 7.26 23.45 9.54
C ALA A 12 8.52 22.62 9.22
N ALA A 13 9.54 22.69 10.09
CA ALA A 13 10.78 21.92 9.93
C ALA A 13 10.52 20.42 10.05
N GLU A 14 9.84 19.98 11.13
CA GLU A 14 9.53 18.56 11.32
C GLU A 14 8.69 17.97 10.17
N ARG A 15 7.77 18.77 9.60
CA ARG A 15 6.99 18.32 8.44
C ARG A 15 7.85 18.13 7.20
N LEU A 16 8.82 19.01 6.99
CA LEU A 16 9.74 18.90 5.87
C LEU A 16 10.67 17.70 6.04
N ASP A 17 11.14 17.42 7.25
CA ASP A 17 11.97 16.25 7.55
C ASP A 17 11.20 14.94 7.29
N GLU A 18 9.95 14.84 7.75
CA GLU A 18 9.10 13.67 7.49
C GLU A 18 8.88 13.46 5.97
N VAL A 19 8.59 14.54 5.23
CA VAL A 19 8.44 14.47 3.77
C VAL A 19 9.74 14.04 3.10
N ALA A 20 10.88 14.54 3.58
CA ALA A 20 12.20 14.17 3.07
C ALA A 20 12.51 12.68 3.33
N GLU A 21 12.18 12.15 4.50
CA GLU A 21 12.36 10.72 4.82
C GLU A 21 11.49 9.82 3.95
N ILE A 22 10.21 10.16 3.78
CA ILE A 22 9.29 9.43 2.90
C ILE A 22 9.83 9.43 1.46
N LEU A 23 10.28 10.59 0.97
CA LEU A 23 10.81 10.73 -0.38
C LEU A 23 12.12 9.94 -0.55
N ALA A 24 13.06 10.05 0.38
CA ALA A 24 14.32 9.32 0.35
C ALA A 24 14.05 7.80 0.30
N THR A 25 13.16 7.31 1.16
CA THR A 25 12.74 5.91 1.17
C THR A 25 12.14 5.48 -0.18
N GLY A 26 11.29 6.32 -0.78
CA GLY A 26 10.72 6.08 -2.11
C GLY A 26 11.78 6.01 -3.20
N VAL A 27 12.73 6.95 -3.21
CA VAL A 27 13.84 7.00 -4.18
C VAL A 27 14.74 5.77 -4.04
N MET A 28 15.11 5.38 -2.82
CA MET A 28 15.93 4.18 -2.59
C MET A 28 15.24 2.93 -3.13
N ARG A 29 13.93 2.76 -2.89
CA ARG A 29 13.15 1.65 -3.45
C ARG A 29 13.10 1.69 -4.98
N LEU A 30 12.92 2.86 -5.57
CA LEU A 30 12.89 3.02 -7.02
C LEU A 30 14.24 2.67 -7.67
N VAL A 31 15.34 3.14 -7.08
CA VAL A 31 16.70 2.85 -7.55
C VAL A 31 16.99 1.35 -7.44
N ALA A 32 16.66 0.72 -6.32
CA ALA A 32 16.83 -0.72 -6.11
C ALA A 32 15.99 -1.55 -7.11
N ARG A 33 14.76 -1.13 -7.42
CA ARG A 33 13.93 -1.76 -8.46
C ARG A 33 14.57 -1.62 -9.85
N LYS A 34 15.02 -0.42 -10.22
CA LYS A 34 15.66 -0.18 -11.52
C LYS A 34 16.95 -0.98 -11.70
N SER A 35 17.74 -1.17 -10.64
CA SER A 35 18.91 -2.06 -10.69
C SER A 35 18.50 -3.53 -10.78
N SER A 36 17.44 -3.95 -10.09
CA SER A 36 16.93 -5.32 -10.17
C SER A 36 16.35 -5.66 -11.56
N THR A 37 15.70 -4.73 -12.26
CA THR A 37 15.21 -4.95 -13.63
C THR A 37 16.36 -5.18 -14.62
N LYS A 38 17.52 -4.55 -14.42
CA LYS A 38 18.73 -4.84 -15.21
C LYS A 38 19.38 -6.19 -14.90
N GLN A 39 19.06 -6.80 -13.75
CA GLN A 39 19.52 -8.12 -13.33
C GLN A 39 18.40 -9.17 -13.36
N ALA A 40 17.25 -8.87 -13.98
CA ALA A 40 16.19 -9.85 -14.22
C ALA A 40 16.52 -10.72 -15.45
N GLY A 41 17.71 -11.32 -15.45
CA GLY A 41 17.93 -12.55 -16.18
C GLY A 41 17.20 -13.66 -15.45
N SER A 42 15.98 -13.97 -15.91
CA SER A 42 15.17 -15.16 -15.56
C SER A 42 14.67 -15.24 -14.12
N GLY A 43 13.39 -14.92 -13.91
CA GLY A 43 12.71 -15.15 -12.63
C GLY A 43 11.45 -14.29 -12.49
N GLU A 44 10.48 -14.54 -13.36
CA GLU A 44 9.05 -14.33 -13.13
C GLU A 44 8.65 -14.02 -11.66
N SER A 45 8.26 -12.76 -11.39
CA SER A 45 7.57 -12.42 -10.14
C SER A 45 6.13 -12.91 -10.27
N SER A 46 5.87 -14.18 -9.96
CA SER A 46 4.50 -14.67 -9.81
C SER A 46 3.86 -13.96 -8.61
N LEU A 47 3.03 -12.95 -8.90
CA LEU A 47 2.09 -12.41 -7.92
C LEU A 47 0.80 -13.20 -8.08
N ASP A 48 0.77 -14.40 -7.48
CA ASP A 48 -0.49 -15.12 -7.25
C ASP A 48 -1.31 -14.30 -6.24
N PHE A 49 -2.01 -13.29 -6.76
CA PHE A 49 -3.14 -12.72 -6.05
C PHE A 49 -4.22 -13.78 -6.05
N VAL A 50 -4.32 -14.52 -4.95
CA VAL A 50 -5.56 -15.24 -4.64
C VAL A 50 -6.66 -14.19 -4.79
N PRO A 51 -7.67 -14.38 -5.65
CA PRO A 51 -8.75 -13.43 -5.76
C PRO A 51 -9.37 -13.35 -4.37
N SER A 52 -9.14 -12.24 -3.67
CA SER A 52 -9.91 -11.93 -2.48
C SER A 52 -11.34 -11.94 -2.99
N GLN A 53 -12.13 -12.93 -2.56
CA GLN A 53 -13.57 -12.88 -2.72
C GLN A 53 -13.99 -11.51 -2.19
N SER A 54 -14.37 -10.63 -3.10
CA SER A 54 -15.06 -9.40 -2.78
C SER A 54 -16.40 -9.83 -2.21
N GLY A 55 -16.43 -10.13 -0.91
CA GLY A 55 -17.64 -10.33 -0.15
C GLY A 55 -18.37 -9.00 -0.10
N HIS A 56 -19.26 -8.78 -1.07
CA HIS A 56 -20.27 -7.74 -0.96
C HIS A 56 -21.25 -8.17 0.14
N ALA A 57 -20.87 -7.92 1.39
CA ALA A 57 -21.79 -7.98 2.51
C ALA A 57 -22.59 -6.67 2.51
N ASN A 58 -23.73 -6.67 1.81
CA ASN A 58 -24.84 -5.81 2.17
C ASN A 58 -26.11 -6.66 2.34
N THR A 59 -26.14 -7.34 3.48
CA THR A 59 -27.22 -7.26 4.46
C THR A 59 -28.63 -6.90 3.96
N LEU A 60 -29.51 -7.90 4.09
CA LEU A 60 -30.97 -7.83 4.29
C LEU A 60 -31.85 -7.36 3.12
N MET A 61 -32.61 -8.32 2.56
CA MET A 61 -34.07 -8.29 2.70
C MET A 61 -34.68 -9.70 2.55
N ASN A 62 -35.42 -10.07 3.59
CA ASN A 62 -36.29 -11.24 3.70
C ASN A 62 -37.50 -11.09 2.76
N MET A 63 -37.55 -11.89 1.69
CA MET A 63 -38.76 -12.33 0.98
C MET A 63 -38.38 -13.72 0.44
N GLY A 64 -38.96 -14.84 0.84
CA GLY A 64 -40.36 -15.09 1.12
C GLY A 64 -40.85 -16.01 0.01
N GLU A 65 -40.67 -17.33 0.13
CA GLU A 65 -41.28 -18.29 -0.78
C GLU A 65 -41.72 -19.54 0.00
N ARG A 66 -43.03 -19.56 0.28
CA ARG A 66 -43.82 -20.77 0.45
C ARG A 66 -44.25 -21.23 -0.93
N ALA A 67 -43.98 -22.49 -1.26
CA ALA A 67 -44.86 -23.34 -2.06
C ALA A 67 -44.57 -24.81 -1.69
#